data_AF-A0A0L8V9F3-F1
#
_entry.id   AF-A0A0L8V9F3-F1
#
_cell.length_a   1.000
_cell.length_b   1.000
_cell.length_c   1.000
_cell.angle_alpha   90.00
_cell.angle_beta   90.00
_cell.angle_gamma   90.00
#
_symmetry.space_group_name_H-M   'P 1'
#
loop_
_entity.id
_entity.type
_entity.pdbx_description
1 polymer ?
#
loop_
_entity_poly.entity_id
_entity_poly.type
_entity_poly.pdbx_seq_one_letter_code
_entity_poly.pdbx_strand_id
1 'polypeptide(L)' 'MKKLAEQKGGKCLTKEYTNSKAKMRWQCQNGHQWYATAFSIKNRKSWCPECYRNNLKTVRKIKTWTTI' A
#
# COMPACT_ATOMS: atom_id res chain seq x y z
N MET A 1 14.09 -7.35 -2.66
CA MET A 1 12.63 -7.06 -2.58
C MET A 1 11.97 -7.53 -1.29
N LYS A 2 12.26 -8.75 -0.80
CA LYS A 2 11.72 -9.27 0.48
C LYS A 2 11.96 -8.33 1.68
N LYS A 3 13.20 -7.86 1.86
CA LYS A 3 13.58 -6.92 2.93
C LYS A 3 12.77 -5.61 2.95
N LEU A 4 12.39 -5.08 1.78
CA LEU A 4 11.56 -3.87 1.68
C LEU A 4 10.11 -4.15 2.12
N ALA A 5 9.60 -5.34 1.81
CA ALA A 5 8.29 -5.77 2.28
C ALA A 5 8.30 -5.96 3.80
N GLU A 6 9.32 -6.62 4.33
CA GLU A 6 9.49 -6.85 5.77
C GLU A 6 9.59 -5.54 6.55
N GLN A 7 10.36 -4.56 6.06
CA GLN A 7 10.44 -3.22 6.67
C GLN A 7 9.10 -2.48 6.74
N LYS A 8 8.14 -2.83 5.88
CA LYS A 8 6.81 -2.23 5.84
C LYS A 8 5.74 -3.14 6.47
N GLY A 9 6.14 -4.25 7.10
CA GLY A 9 5.22 -5.22 7.70
C GLY A 9 4.36 -5.95 6.67
N GLY A 10 4.90 -6.20 5.48
CA GLY A 10 4.21 -6.88 4.39
C GLY A 10 5.06 -7.97 3.73
N LYS A 11 4.53 -8.59 2.69
CA LYS A 11 5.16 -9.67 1.93
C LYS A 11 5.18 -9.34 0.43
N CYS A 12 6.25 -9.72 -0.23
CA CYS A 12 6.36 -9.68 -1.69
C CYS A 12 5.98 -11.07 -2.22
N LEU A 13 4.90 -11.15 -3.02
CA LEU A 13 4.33 -12.41 -3.53
C LEU A 13 4.95 -12.87 -4.85
N THR A 14 5.61 -11.97 -5.57
CA THR A 14 6.35 -12.31 -6.80
C THR A 14 7.69 -12.92 -6.45
N LYS A 15 7.98 -14.06 -7.08
CA LYS A 15 9.28 -14.74 -7.06
C LYS A 15 10.23 -14.21 -8.15
N GLU A 16 9.70 -13.74 -9.27
CA GLU A 16 10.51 -13.31 -10.42
C GLU A 16 10.69 -11.79 -10.44
N TYR A 17 11.94 -11.38 -10.22
CA TYR A 17 12.38 -10.00 -10.41
C TYR A 17 13.06 -9.89 -11.77
N THR A 18 12.29 -9.63 -12.81
CA THR A 18 12.84 -9.51 -14.17
C THR A 18 13.43 -8.12 -14.40
N ASN A 19 12.86 -7.06 -13.79
CA ASN A 19 13.28 -5.68 -14.04
C ASN A 19 12.86 -4.70 -12.91
N SER A 20 13.60 -3.62 -12.71
CA SER A 20 13.30 -2.56 -11.71
C SER A 20 12.00 -1.79 -11.99
N LYS A 21 11.50 -1.85 -13.23
CA LYS A 21 10.19 -1.33 -13.65
C LYS A 21 9.09 -2.39 -13.65
N ALA A 22 9.41 -3.66 -13.38
CA ALA A 22 8.42 -4.72 -13.36
C ALA A 22 7.42 -4.49 -12.21
N LYS A 23 6.14 -4.62 -12.54
CA LYS A 23 5.07 -4.57 -11.54
C LYS A 23 5.14 -5.83 -10.71
N MET A 24 5.36 -5.65 -9.41
CA MET A 24 5.45 -6.72 -8.45
C MET A 24 4.15 -6.82 -7.66
N ARG A 25 3.72 -8.04 -7.35
CA ARG A 25 2.60 -8.31 -6.45
C ARG A 25 3.07 -8.21 -4.99
N TRP A 26 2.45 -7.33 -4.23
CA TRP A 26 2.71 -7.08 -2.81
C TRP A 26 1.49 -7.43 -1.98
N GLN A 27 1.73 -7.74 -0.71
CA GLN A 27 0.71 -7.99 0.30
C GLN A 27 1.05 -7.23 1.58
N CYS A 28 0.08 -6.54 2.19
CA CYS A 28 0.28 -5.91 3.51
C CYS A 28 -0.13 -6.86 4.65
N GLN A 29 0.14 -6.48 5.89
CA GLN A 29 -0.29 -7.23 7.08
C GLN A 29 -1.80 -7.52 7.14
N ASN A 30 -2.64 -6.63 6.61
CA ASN A 30 -4.10 -6.82 6.56
C ASN A 30 -4.55 -7.78 5.44
N GLY A 31 -3.61 -8.40 4.71
CA GLY A 31 -3.92 -9.33 3.64
C GLY A 31 -4.23 -8.68 2.29
N HIS A 32 -4.34 -7.35 2.19
CA HIS A 32 -4.58 -6.67 0.91
C HIS A 32 -3.44 -6.93 -0.07
N GLN A 33 -3.80 -7.28 -1.30
CA GLN A 33 -2.84 -7.55 -2.37
C GLN A 33 -2.97 -6.49 -3.47
N TRP A 34 -1.83 -6.00 -3.97
CA TRP A 34 -1.82 -5.04 -5.07
C TRP A 34 -0.55 -5.16 -5.92
N TYR A 35 -0.59 -4.56 -7.11
CA TYR A 35 0.55 -4.52 -8.01
C TYR A 35 1.23 -3.15 -7.96
N ALA A 36 2.53 -3.13 -7.69
CA ALA A 36 3.33 -1.92 -7.62
C ALA A 36 4.80 -2.20 -7.95
N THR A 37 5.52 -1.19 -8.42
CA THR A 37 6.96 -1.32 -8.67
C THR A 37 7.75 -1.06 -7.39
N ALA A 38 8.97 -1.61 -7.29
CA ALA A 38 9.89 -1.31 -6.20
C ALA A 38 10.05 0.19 -5.97
N PHE A 39 10.19 0.92 -7.08
CA PHE A 39 10.39 2.35 -7.11
C PHE A 39 9.18 3.10 -6.56
N SER A 40 7.96 2.73 -6.96
CA SER A 40 6.75 3.39 -6.43
C SER A 40 6.60 3.13 -4.93
N ILE A 41 6.90 1.91 -4.48
CA ILE A 41 6.83 1.53 -3.07
C ILE A 41 7.86 2.26 -2.21
N LYS A 42 9.07 2.49 -2.73
CA LYS A 42 10.14 3.23 -2.03
C LYS A 42 9.86 4.74 -2.00
N ASN A 43 9.36 5.31 -3.09
CA ASN A 43 9.18 6.76 -3.22
C ASN A 43 7.80 7.27 -2.81
N ARG A 44 6.75 6.44 -2.85
CA ARG A 44 5.44 6.86 -2.35
C ARG A 44 5.37 6.77 -0.83
N LYS A 45 4.73 7.77 -0.23
CA LYS A 45 4.34 7.76 1.19
C LYS A 45 3.30 6.67 1.51
N SER A 46 2.49 6.27 0.53
CA SER A 46 1.47 5.23 0.68
C SER A 46 1.99 3.85 0.26
N TRP A 47 2.11 2.95 1.23
CA TRP A 47 2.50 1.55 1.01
C TRP A 47 1.36 0.71 0.43
N CYS A 48 0.21 0.70 1.10
CA CYS A 48 -0.97 -0.07 0.70
C CYS A 48 -2.12 0.88 0.34
N PRO A 49 -2.67 0.82 -0.88
CA PRO A 49 -3.74 1.72 -1.31
C PRO A 49 -5.04 1.51 -0.50
N GLU A 50 -5.35 0.27 -0.14
CA GLU A 50 -6.53 -0.08 0.65
C GLU A 50 -6.40 0.41 2.09
N CYS A 51 -5.23 0.20 2.74
CA CYS A 51 -4.99 0.74 4.08
C CYS A 51 -5.02 2.27 4.09
N TYR A 52 -4.46 2.91 3.05
CA TYR A 52 -4.48 4.36 2.92
C TYR A 52 -5.91 4.90 2.75
N ARG A 53 -6.72 4.26 1.89
CA ARG A 53 -8.15 4.59 1.72
C ARG A 53 -8.93 4.39 3.02
N ASN A 54 -8.69 3.29 3.73
CA ASN A 54 -9.39 3.02 4.99
C ASN A 54 -9.07 4.08 6.05
N ASN A 55 -7.81 4.51 6.14
CA ASN A 55 -7.40 5.58 7.05
C ASN A 55 -8.02 6.95 6.69
N LEU A 56 -8.16 7.25 5.39
CA LEU A 56 -8.80 8.48 4.92
C LEU A 56 -10.32 8.54 5.20
N LYS A 57 -11.02 7.40 5.22
CA LYS A 57 -12.47 7.37 5.54
C LYS A 57 -12.73 7.85 6.97
N THR A 58 -11.81 7.59 7.89
CA THR A 58 -11.93 8.02 9.29
C THR A 58 -11.87 9.55 9.43
N VAL A 59 -11.10 10.23 8.58
CA VAL A 59 -10.93 11.71 8.65
C VAL A 59 -12.11 12.47 8.02
N ARG A 60 -12.83 11.86 7.07
CA ARG A 60 -13.91 12.53 6.32
C ARG A 60 -15.29 12.50 6.99
N LYS A 61 -15.43 11.87 8.17
CA LYS A 61 -16.68 11.92 8.95
C LYS A 61 -16.85 13.19 9.79
N ILE A 62 -15.93 14.16 9.73
CA ILE A 62 -15.96 15.38 10.54
C ILE A 62 -16.29 16.62 9.68
N LYS A 63 -17.26 16.54 8.78
CA LYS A 63 -17.93 17.74 8.21
C LYS A 63 -19.36 17.39 7.80
N THR A 64 -20.18 16.96 8.75
CA THR A 64 -21.62 17.17 8.65
C THR A 64 -21.94 18.41 9.46
N TRP A 65 -22.04 19.57 8.79
CA TRP A 65 -22.73 20.72 9.35
C TRP A 65 -24.21 20.35 9.41
N THR A 66 -24.63 19.76 10.53
CA THR A 66 -26.03 19.68 10.91
C THR A 66 -26.26 20.79 11.91
N THR A 67 -26.79 21.91 11.47
CA THR A 67 -27.49 22.85 12.33
C THR A 67 -28.72 23.31 11.56
N ILE A 68 -29.86 23.05 12.20
CA ILE A 68 -31.23 23.41 11.85
C ILE A 68 -31.39 24.93 11.77
#